data_AF-A0A7I8JFM8-F1
#
_entry.id   AF-A0A7I8JFM8-F1
#
_cell.length_a   1.000
_cell.length_b   1.000
_cell.length_c   1.000
_cell.angle_alpha   90.00
_cell.angle_beta   90.00
_cell.angle_gamma   90.00
#
_symmetry.space_group_name_H-M   'P 1'
#
loop_
_entity.id
_entity.type
_entity.pdbx_description
1 polymer ?
#
loop_
_entity_poly.entity_id
_entity_poly.type
_entity_poly.pdbx_seq_one_letter_code
_entity_poly.pdbx_strand_id
1 'polypeptide(L)'
;MPLWDRRPIDWLDFCCYCHDIGYDTHDQAMLLQADLAFLECLERPRMSTKGDAHAAHLYKTMCIAGLRNILIPYRMQLVRMQTGPSFLEVMNSLIVKSRSCSQDSGKGL
;
A
#
# COMPACT_ATOMS: atom_id res chain seq x y z
N MET A 1 20.72 -11.41 24.99
CA MET A 1 20.42 -10.91 23.63
C MET A 1 19.03 -10.30 23.64
N PRO A 2 18.88 -9.03 23.21
CA PRO A 2 17.59 -8.40 22.91
C PRO A 2 16.71 -9.32 22.05
N LEU A 3 15.39 -9.21 22.22
CA LEU A 3 14.43 -10.04 21.49
C LEU A 3 14.51 -9.82 19.97
N TRP A 4 14.77 -8.57 19.56
CA TRP A 4 14.85 -8.11 18.17
C TRP A 4 16.15 -8.51 17.44
N ASP A 5 17.18 -8.97 18.15
CA ASP A 5 18.44 -9.42 17.55
C ASP A 5 18.42 -10.93 17.19
N ARG A 6 17.31 -11.61 17.46
CA ARG A 6 17.18 -13.05 17.22
C ARG A 6 16.75 -13.30 15.78
N ARG A 7 17.25 -14.40 15.20
CA ARG A 7 16.79 -14.86 13.87
C ARG A 7 15.32 -15.28 13.93
N PRO A 8 14.55 -15.09 12.85
CA PRO A 8 13.19 -15.63 12.75
C PRO A 8 13.16 -17.13 13.05
N ILE A 9 12.24 -17.56 13.91
CA ILE A 9 12.19 -18.96 14.36
C ILE A 9 11.37 -19.85 13.43
N ASP A 10 10.39 -19.27 12.72
CA ASP A 10 9.58 -19.95 11.73
C ASP A 10 9.19 -19.03 10.57
N TRP A 11 8.32 -19.50 9.68
CA TRP A 11 7.97 -18.75 8.48
C TRP A 11 7.15 -17.49 8.75
N LEU A 12 6.26 -17.53 9.75
CA LEU A 12 5.44 -16.38 10.08
C LEU A 12 6.35 -15.25 10.58
N ASP A 13 7.27 -15.58 11.48
CA ASP A 13 8.28 -14.63 11.97
C ASP A 13 9.18 -14.11 10.84
N PHE A 14 9.53 -14.95 9.87
CA PHE A 14 10.31 -14.52 8.71
C PHE A 14 9.57 -13.48 7.88
N CYS A 15 8.28 -13.73 7.60
CA CYS A 15 7.45 -12.75 6.89
C CYS A 15 7.34 -11.43 7.66
N CYS A 16 7.10 -11.47 8.97
CA CYS A 16 7.03 -10.27 9.81
C CYS A 16 8.36 -9.52 9.84
N TYR A 17 9.48 -10.21 10.01
CA TYR A 17 10.82 -9.62 10.00
C TYR A 17 11.12 -8.88 8.70
N CYS A 18 10.79 -9.48 7.55
CA CYS A 18 10.96 -8.82 6.25
C CYS A 18 10.01 -7.63 6.08
N HIS A 19 8.77 -7.73 6.57
CA HIS A 19 7.81 -6.64 6.51
C HIS A 19 8.29 -5.44 7.33
N ASP A 20 8.72 -5.66 8.57
CA ASP A 20 9.21 -4.58 9.46
C ASP A 20 10.36 -3.79 8.84
N ILE A 21 11.29 -4.45 8.13
CA ILE A 21 12.37 -3.78 7.40
C ILE A 21 11.84 -2.94 6.25
N GLY A 22 10.94 -3.50 5.43
CA GLY A 22 10.34 -2.79 4.29
C GLY A 22 9.40 -1.65 4.71
N TYR A 23 8.92 -1.69 5.95
CA TYR A 23 7.99 -0.74 6.52
C TYR A 23 8.69 0.44 7.22
N ASP A 24 10.01 0.40 7.39
CA ASP A 24 10.83 1.51 7.92
C ASP A 24 11.01 2.63 6.88
N THR A 25 9.89 3.21 6.46
CA THR A 25 9.82 4.29 5.47
C THR A 25 8.50 5.05 5.61
N HIS A 26 8.47 6.28 5.12
CA HIS A 26 7.26 7.11 5.06
C HIS A 26 6.68 7.21 3.64
N ASP A 27 7.38 6.68 2.64
CA ASP A 27 6.96 6.68 1.24
C ASP A 27 5.80 5.69 1.03
N GLN A 28 4.68 6.19 0.48
CA GLN A 28 3.46 5.38 0.37
C GLN A 28 3.58 4.26 -0.67
N ALA A 29 4.37 4.45 -1.72
CA ALA A 29 4.59 3.43 -2.73
C ALA A 29 5.46 2.30 -2.17
N MET A 30 6.51 2.64 -1.40
CA MET A 30 7.33 1.66 -0.70
C MET A 30 6.52 0.89 0.36
N LEU A 31 5.69 1.58 1.15
CA LEU A 31 4.81 0.94 2.12
C LEU A 31 3.79 -0.01 1.46
N LEU A 32 3.21 0.41 0.31
CA LEU A 32 2.32 -0.44 -0.47
C LEU A 32 3.05 -1.69 -1.00
N GLN A 33 4.29 -1.54 -1.47
CA GLN A 33 5.10 -2.65 -1.92
C GLN A 33 5.42 -3.61 -0.77
N ALA A 34 5.75 -3.10 0.42
CA ALA A 34 6.00 -3.91 1.61
C ALA A 34 4.76 -4.75 2.00
N ASP A 35 3.57 -4.14 1.98
CA ASP A 35 2.32 -4.84 2.27
C ASP A 35 2.00 -5.95 1.26
N LEU A 36 2.19 -5.69 -0.04
CA LEU A 36 1.96 -6.67 -1.09
C LEU A 36 2.92 -7.86 -0.95
N ALA A 37 4.20 -7.59 -0.69
CA ALA A 37 5.19 -8.64 -0.45
C ALA A 37 4.88 -9.45 0.83
N PHE A 38 4.42 -8.78 1.88
CA PHE A 38 4.02 -9.45 3.11
C PHE A 38 2.79 -10.35 2.91
N LEU A 39 1.77 -9.86 2.18
CA LEU A 39 0.60 -10.66 1.82
C LEU A 39 0.99 -11.92 1.03
N GLU A 40 1.85 -11.78 0.02
CA GLU A 40 2.36 -12.90 -0.76
C GLU A 40 3.10 -13.91 0.14
N CYS A 41 3.97 -13.40 1.04
CA CYS A 41 4.72 -14.23 1.98
C CYS A 41 3.80 -15.06 2.88
N LEU A 42 2.76 -14.42 3.43
CA LEU A 42 1.78 -15.09 4.29
C LEU A 42 0.98 -16.16 3.55
N GLU A 43 0.63 -15.94 2.29
CA GLU A 43 -0.22 -16.85 1.51
C GLU A 43 0.48 -18.11 1.01
N ARG A 44 1.81 -18.21 1.15
CA ARG A 44 2.54 -19.40 0.73
C ARG A 44 2.03 -20.66 1.45
N PRO A 45 1.78 -21.76 0.71
CA PRO A 45 1.33 -23.01 1.28
C PRO A 45 2.48 -23.82 1.89
N ARG A 46 2.16 -24.70 2.85
CA ARG A 46 3.10 -25.68 3.46
C ARG A 46 4.32 -25.06 4.16
N MET A 47 4.08 -24.00 4.91
CA MET A 47 5.14 -23.34 5.69
C MET A 47 5.33 -23.99 7.05
N SER A 48 6.56 -23.96 7.56
CA SER A 48 6.85 -24.47 8.91
C SER A 48 6.35 -23.50 9.98
N THR A 49 5.66 -24.03 10.99
CA THR A 49 5.33 -23.32 12.24
C THR A 49 6.07 -24.02 13.38
N LYS A 50 6.84 -23.27 14.17
CA LYS A 50 7.60 -23.84 15.31
C LYS A 50 7.09 -23.35 16.67
N GLY A 51 6.24 -22.33 16.70
CA GLY A 51 5.58 -21.81 17.91
C GLY A 51 4.17 -22.35 18.12
N ASP A 52 3.33 -21.58 18.83
CA ASP A 52 1.91 -21.88 19.01
C ASP A 52 1.17 -21.80 17.66
N ALA A 53 0.77 -22.97 17.17
CA ALA A 53 0.11 -23.10 15.88
C ALA A 53 -1.25 -22.39 15.81
N HIS A 54 -2.01 -22.34 16.91
CA HIS A 54 -3.31 -21.71 16.92
C HIS A 54 -3.18 -20.18 16.90
N ALA A 55 -2.29 -19.63 17.74
CA ALA A 55 -1.99 -18.21 17.74
C ALA A 55 -1.43 -17.76 16.37
N ALA A 56 -0.50 -18.52 15.80
CA ALA A 56 0.08 -18.23 14.49
C ALA A 56 -0.99 -18.25 13.38
N HIS A 57 -1.89 -19.24 13.40
CA HIS A 57 -2.97 -19.33 12.42
C HIS A 57 -3.95 -18.16 12.54
N LEU A 58 -4.35 -17.81 13.77
CA LEU A 58 -5.25 -16.68 14.03
C LEU A 58 -4.62 -15.36 13.56
N TYR A 59 -3.37 -15.10 13.97
CA TYR A 59 -2.63 -13.90 13.58
C TYR A 59 -2.50 -13.79 12.06
N LYS A 60 -2.03 -14.86 11.40
CA LYS A 60 -1.92 -14.92 9.93
C LYS A 60 -3.27 -14.62 9.25
N THR A 61 -4.36 -15.22 9.73
CA THR A 61 -5.70 -14.99 9.19
C THR A 61 -6.12 -13.53 9.30
N MET A 62 -5.91 -12.92 10.47
CA MET A 62 -6.21 -11.52 10.71
C MET A 62 -5.37 -10.58 9.84
N CYS A 63 -4.06 -10.84 9.72
CA CYS A 63 -3.16 -10.05 8.87
C CYS A 63 -3.58 -10.12 7.41
N ILE A 64 -3.84 -11.31 6.86
CA ILE A 64 -4.30 -11.46 5.47
C ILE A 64 -5.61 -10.70 5.25
N ALA A 65 -6.57 -10.82 6.19
CA ALA A 65 -7.85 -10.12 6.09
C ALA A 65 -7.67 -8.59 6.14
N GLY A 66 -6.87 -8.07 7.07
CA GLY A 66 -6.59 -6.64 7.20
C GLY A 66 -5.85 -6.06 6.00
N LEU A 67 -4.83 -6.78 5.49
CA LEU A 67 -4.08 -6.38 4.30
C LEU A 67 -4.99 -6.29 3.08
N ARG A 68 -5.73 -7.36 2.76
CA ARG A 68 -6.57 -7.44 1.55
C ARG A 68 -7.71 -6.44 1.56
N ASN A 69 -8.37 -6.26 2.71
CA ASN A 69 -9.63 -5.51 2.77
C ASN A 69 -9.47 -4.06 3.23
N ILE A 70 -8.35 -3.70 3.87
CA ILE A 70 -8.20 -2.38 4.50
C ILE A 70 -6.90 -1.71 4.04
N LEU A 71 -5.74 -2.25 4.42
CA LEU A 71 -4.45 -1.53 4.30
C LEU A 71 -4.01 -1.33 2.85
N ILE A 72 -4.04 -2.40 2.04
CA ILE A 72 -3.62 -2.33 0.63
C ILE A 72 -4.54 -1.39 -0.18
N PRO A 73 -5.88 -1.53 -0.14
CA PRO A 73 -6.77 -0.59 -0.83
C PRO A 73 -6.56 0.87 -0.43
N TYR A 74 -6.38 1.11 0.87
CA TYR A 74 -6.13 2.46 1.39
C TYR A 74 -4.82 3.04 0.85
N ARG A 75 -3.72 2.28 0.91
CA ARG A 75 -2.42 2.72 0.39
C ARG A 75 -2.42 2.93 -1.12
N MET A 76 -3.09 2.07 -1.88
CA MET A 76 -3.28 2.27 -3.32
C MET A 76 -3.95 3.63 -3.61
N GLN A 77 -4.94 4.02 -2.80
CA GLN A 77 -5.57 5.33 -2.93
C GLN A 77 -4.62 6.47 -2.57
N LEU A 78 -3.82 6.35 -1.50
CA LEU A 78 -2.81 7.35 -1.13
C LEU A 78 -1.79 7.57 -2.25
N VAL A 79 -1.22 6.49 -2.79
CA VAL A 79 -0.26 6.54 -3.91
C VAL A 79 -0.89 7.21 -5.12
N ARG A 80 -2.12 6.82 -5.48
CA ARG A 80 -2.85 7.43 -6.60
C ARG A 80 -3.02 8.94 -6.42
N MET A 81 -3.34 9.40 -5.22
CA MET A 81 -3.48 10.83 -4.92
C MET A 81 -2.15 11.59 -5.01
N GLN A 82 -1.03 10.96 -4.66
CA GLN A 82 0.30 11.55 -4.80
C GLN A 82 0.76 11.65 -6.26
N THR A 83 0.35 10.71 -7.12
CA THR A 83 0.70 10.69 -8.54
C THR A 83 -0.30 11.43 -9.46
N GLY A 84 -1.48 11.78 -8.95
CA GLY A 84 -2.52 12.44 -9.72
C GLY A 84 -2.20 13.92 -9.99
N PRO A 85 -2.81 14.53 -11.02
CA PRO A 85 -2.69 15.97 -11.21
C PRO A 85 -3.17 16.67 -9.95
N SER A 86 -2.38 17.63 -9.47
CA SER A 86 -2.73 18.42 -8.29
C SER A 86 -4.11 19.04 -8.49
N PHE A 87 -4.90 19.16 -7.42
CA PHE A 87 -6.20 19.83 -7.48
C PHE A 87 -6.10 21.21 -8.15
N LEU A 88 -4.98 21.91 -7.96
CA LEU A 88 -4.66 23.17 -8.61
C LEU A 88 -4.47 23.03 -10.13
N GLU A 89 -3.82 21.98 -10.63
CA GLU A 89 -3.71 21.71 -12.08
C GLU A 89 -5.06 21.37 -12.70
N VAL A 90 -5.91 20.61 -12.00
CA VAL A 90 -7.27 20.33 -12.46
C VAL A 90 -8.10 21.61 -12.49
N MET A 91 -8.06 22.43 -11.44
CA MET A 91 -8.74 23.73 -11.44
C MET A 91 -8.21 24.66 -12.54
N ASN A 92 -6.89 24.73 -12.72
CA ASN A 92 -6.28 25.55 -13.76
C ASN A 92 -6.67 25.09 -15.16
N SER A 93 -6.68 23.78 -15.43
CA SER A 93 -7.11 23.24 -16.71
C SER A 93 -8.61 23.49 -16.97
N LEU A 94 -9.47 23.45 -15.95
CA LEU A 94 -10.88 23.80 -16.05
C LEU A 94 -11.09 25.31 -16.31
N ILE A 95 -10.29 26.18 -15.69
CA ILE A 95 -10.30 27.64 -15.92
C ILE A 95 -9.78 27.98 -17.33
N VAL A 96 -8.74 27.30 -17.81
CA VAL A 96 -8.23 27.47 -19.18
C VAL A 96 -9.26 27.02 -20.21
N LYS A 97 -9.94 25.89 -19.95
CA LYS A 97 -10.99 25.35 -20.82
C LYS A 97 -12.26 26.21 -20.86
N SER A 98 -12.61 26.87 -19.76
CA SER A 98 -13.72 27.84 -19.75
C SER A 98 -13.38 29.13 -20.52
N ARG A 99 -12.10 29.56 -20.53
CA ARG A 99 -11.65 30.69 -21.35
C ARG A 99 -11.61 30.38 -22.85
N SER A 100 -11.26 29.16 -23.25
CA SER A 100 -11.20 28.79 -24.67
C SER A 100 -12.59 28.68 -25.32
N CYS A 101 -13.65 28.38 -24.55
CA CYS A 101 -15.02 28.30 -25.06
C CYS A 101 -15.68 29.68 -25.26
N SER A 102 -15.11 30.74 -24.71
CA SER A 102 -15.66 32.11 -24.79
C SER A 102 -15.08 32.96 -25.94
N GLN A 103 -14.20 32.40 -26.79
CA GLN A 103 -13.58 33.14 -27.91
C GLN A 103 -14.06 32.75 -29.31
N ASP A 104 -15.02 31.83 -29.47
CA ASP A 104 -15.51 31.40 -30.79
C ASP A 104 -16.98 31.79 -31.05
N SER A 105 -17.33 33.05 -30.78
CA SER A 105 -18.61 33.62 -31.19
C SER A 105 -18.45 35.11 -31.48
N GLY A 106 -18.03 35.42 -32.71
CA GLY A 106 -18.11 36.77 -33.23
C GLY A 106 -17.00 37.15 -34.19
N LYS A 107 -17.09 36.71 -35.45
CA LYS A 107 -16.64 37.43 -36.64
C LYS A 107 -17.11 36.69 -37.90
N GLY A 108 -18.13 37.24 -38.53
CA GLY A 108 -18.62 36.83 -39.84
C GLY A 108 -19.62 37.89 -40.31
N LEU A 109 -19.07 39.00 -40.81
CA LEU A 109 -19.79 39.97 -41.64
C LEU A 109 -19.51 39.61 -43.10
#